data_AF-A0AAW4JHD9-F1
#
_entry.id   AF-A0AAW4JHD9-F1
#
_cell.length_a   1.000
_cell.length_b   1.000
_cell.length_c   1.000
_cell.angle_alpha   90.00
_cell.angle_beta   90.00
_cell.angle_gamma   90.00
#
_symmetry.space_group_name_H-M   'P 1'
#
loop_
_entity.id
_entity.type
_entity.pdbx_description
1 polymer ?
#
loop_
_entity_poly.entity_id
_entity_poly.type
_entity_poly.pdbx_seq_one_letter_code
_entity_poly.pdbx_strand_id
1 'polypeptide(L)'
;MVSPEQQPTTTDVVRELARQGALARHFAASTEAERRRLRAAATELAWPLIFLRVTRRVERGRGHHICAMGVQRLSPDCLDRFHDDVEAVLDDLFAHADVPIDNLEGWLTMRMRRATVDGYRRRRGERGAPQRPRVPNWLAEAVGRDPWLLDLAMAILDWVGTEATAGSSLWPLSAWAARRAVRTGDHSVGESQVATEIEAVLAAMRQRRTWYERNVDRPLGRKRAPVHFPRRESSGEYAEPEPLALVERHEKDDTLMLELAAQAIALMKRRRDAGEDVRVLVTEVLGTVFGALPAAHGLDRIPGDDPIGAEQVDALVGDPDRLDHVVETVIELLNRADRPSDL
;
A
#
# COMPACT_ATOMS: atom_id res chain seq x y z
N MET A 1 49.84 -21.57 -24.01
CA MET A 1 49.04 -20.56 -23.29
C MET A 1 47.65 -21.14 -23.13
N VAL A 2 47.35 -21.66 -21.95
CA VAL A 2 46.08 -22.32 -21.63
C VAL A 2 45.07 -21.20 -21.34
N SER A 3 43.96 -21.19 -22.08
CA SER A 3 42.85 -20.25 -21.87
C SER A 3 42.34 -20.34 -20.43
N PRO A 4 42.00 -19.22 -19.77
CA PRO A 4 41.41 -19.27 -18.44
C PRO A 4 40.06 -19.98 -18.56
N GLU A 5 39.96 -21.20 -18.03
CA GLU A 5 38.68 -21.88 -17.82
C GLU A 5 37.78 -20.91 -17.05
N GLN A 6 36.72 -20.44 -17.72
CA GLN A 6 35.69 -19.65 -17.07
C GLN A 6 35.10 -20.52 -15.96
N GLN A 7 35.37 -20.16 -14.70
CA GLN A 7 34.78 -20.83 -13.56
C GLN A 7 33.26 -20.87 -13.76
N PRO A 8 32.62 -22.05 -13.63
CA PRO A 8 31.18 -22.16 -13.82
C PRO A 8 30.48 -21.18 -12.88
N THR A 9 29.51 -20.43 -13.41
CA THR A 9 28.76 -19.50 -12.57
C THR A 9 28.00 -20.29 -11.51
N THR A 10 27.70 -19.68 -10.36
CA THR A 10 26.94 -20.37 -9.30
C THR A 10 25.58 -20.86 -9.81
N THR A 11 25.00 -20.20 -10.83
CA THR A 11 23.76 -20.68 -11.50
C THR A 11 23.99 -21.95 -12.32
N ASP A 12 25.14 -22.11 -12.96
CA ASP A 12 25.51 -23.34 -13.68
C ASP A 12 25.70 -24.51 -12.73
N VAL A 13 26.26 -24.25 -11.53
CA VAL A 13 26.36 -25.25 -10.47
C VAL A 13 24.98 -25.74 -10.03
N VAL A 14 24.01 -24.84 -9.84
CA VAL A 14 22.63 -25.22 -9.50
C VAL A 14 22.00 -26.06 -10.61
N ARG A 15 22.18 -25.68 -11.89
CA ARG A 15 21.68 -26.46 -13.03
C ARG A 15 22.33 -27.83 -13.13
N GLU A 16 23.63 -27.93 -12.91
CA GLU A 16 24.35 -29.19 -12.95
C GLU A 16 23.92 -30.14 -11.83
N LEU A 17 23.83 -29.63 -10.59
CA LEU A 17 23.31 -30.40 -9.46
C LEU A 17 21.87 -30.86 -9.70
N ALA A 18 21.03 -30.03 -10.35
CA ALA A 18 19.68 -30.42 -10.73
C ALA A 18 19.67 -31.51 -11.81
N ARG A 19 20.52 -31.39 -12.84
CA ARG A 19 20.68 -32.38 -13.90
C ARG A 19 21.11 -33.75 -13.37
N GLN A 20 21.99 -33.75 -12.38
CA GLN A 20 22.44 -34.97 -11.70
C GLN A 20 21.39 -35.54 -10.72
N GLY A 21 20.30 -34.82 -10.44
CA GLY A 21 19.32 -35.18 -9.41
C GLY A 21 19.91 -35.17 -8.01
N ALA A 22 20.94 -34.36 -7.78
CA ALA A 22 21.66 -34.26 -6.53
C ALA A 22 21.33 -33.00 -5.73
N LEU A 23 20.65 -32.01 -6.34
CA LEU A 23 20.47 -30.67 -5.77
C LEU A 23 19.88 -30.67 -4.36
N ALA A 24 18.73 -31.33 -4.13
CA ALA A 24 18.09 -31.35 -2.82
C ALA A 24 18.97 -32.00 -1.74
N ARG A 25 19.58 -33.15 -2.06
CA ARG A 25 20.48 -33.87 -1.14
C ARG A 25 21.76 -33.08 -0.84
N HIS A 26 22.35 -32.48 -1.87
CA HIS A 26 23.52 -31.63 -1.75
C HIS A 26 23.21 -30.42 -0.86
N PHE A 27 22.12 -29.71 -1.12
CA PHE A 27 21.69 -28.58 -0.32
C PHE A 27 21.50 -28.93 1.17
N ALA A 28 20.86 -30.07 1.46
CA ALA A 28 20.65 -30.53 2.83
C ALA A 28 21.96 -30.86 3.57
N ALA A 29 22.94 -31.43 2.87
CA ALA A 29 24.25 -31.80 3.43
C ALA A 29 25.25 -30.62 3.52
N SER A 30 25.00 -29.54 2.80
CA SER A 30 25.90 -28.39 2.70
C SER A 30 25.95 -27.53 3.96
N THR A 31 27.05 -26.79 4.11
CA THR A 31 27.24 -25.75 5.14
C THR A 31 26.27 -24.59 4.93
N GLU A 32 26.04 -23.78 5.96
CA GLU A 32 25.15 -22.61 5.85
C GLU A 32 25.62 -21.58 4.80
N ALA A 33 26.94 -21.36 4.69
CA ALA A 33 27.51 -20.49 3.66
C ALA A 33 27.21 -21.02 2.25
N GLU A 34 27.33 -22.33 2.05
CA GLU A 34 27.03 -22.96 0.77
C GLU A 34 25.54 -22.95 0.46
N ARG A 35 24.68 -23.21 1.44
CA ARG A 35 23.22 -23.07 1.27
C ARG A 35 22.83 -21.65 0.86
N ARG A 36 23.45 -20.62 1.46
CA ARG A 36 23.21 -19.22 1.07
C ARG A 36 23.63 -18.96 -0.38
N ARG A 37 24.78 -19.48 -0.81
CA ARG A 37 25.24 -19.37 -2.21
C ARG A 37 24.28 -20.04 -3.18
N LEU A 38 23.86 -21.27 -2.90
CA LEU A 38 22.90 -22.01 -3.73
C LEU A 38 21.54 -21.33 -3.79
N ARG A 39 21.03 -20.79 -2.67
CA ARG A 39 19.79 -20.01 -2.66
C ARG A 39 19.90 -18.74 -3.49
N ALA A 40 21.00 -17.99 -3.38
CA ALA A 40 21.21 -16.79 -4.18
C ALA A 40 21.19 -17.09 -5.68
N ALA A 41 21.92 -18.14 -6.11
CA ALA A 41 21.92 -18.57 -7.51
C ALA A 41 20.54 -19.06 -7.99
N ALA A 42 19.83 -19.83 -7.15
CA ALA A 42 18.48 -20.27 -7.48
C ALA A 42 17.48 -19.10 -7.53
N THR A 43 17.67 -18.06 -6.70
CA THR A 43 16.90 -16.80 -6.78
C THR A 43 17.09 -16.15 -8.14
N GLU A 44 18.33 -16.00 -8.63
CA GLU A 44 18.60 -15.40 -9.94
C GLU A 44 17.85 -16.12 -11.08
N LEU A 45 17.77 -17.45 -11.01
CA LEU A 45 17.02 -18.27 -11.98
C LEU A 45 15.50 -18.12 -11.84
N ALA A 46 14.98 -18.14 -10.61
CA ALA A 46 13.56 -18.16 -10.33
C ALA A 46 12.91 -16.78 -10.47
N TRP A 47 13.63 -15.71 -10.15
CA TRP A 47 13.14 -14.33 -10.07
C TRP A 47 12.38 -13.86 -11.33
N PRO A 48 12.96 -13.91 -12.55
CA PRO A 48 12.23 -13.50 -13.75
C PRO A 48 11.05 -14.42 -14.06
N LEU A 49 11.17 -15.72 -13.78
CA LEU A 49 10.12 -16.71 -14.05
C LEU A 49 8.90 -16.47 -13.16
N ILE A 50 9.10 -16.22 -11.86
CA ILE A 50 8.03 -15.98 -10.90
C ILE A 50 7.30 -14.69 -11.24
N PHE A 51 8.04 -13.62 -11.55
CA PHE A 51 7.40 -12.36 -11.94
C PHE A 51 6.51 -12.56 -13.17
N LEU A 52 7.04 -13.21 -14.22
CA LEU A 52 6.32 -13.39 -15.48
C LEU A 52 5.13 -14.37 -15.36
N ARG A 53 5.27 -15.46 -14.60
CA ARG A 53 4.30 -16.56 -14.56
C ARG A 53 3.28 -16.45 -13.43
N VAL A 54 3.64 -15.80 -12.32
CA VAL A 54 2.82 -15.69 -11.11
C VAL A 54 2.43 -14.24 -10.88
N THR A 55 3.39 -13.41 -10.48
CA THR A 55 3.14 -12.06 -9.95
C THR A 55 2.41 -11.18 -10.95
N ARG A 56 2.90 -11.08 -12.19
CA ARG A 56 2.28 -10.24 -13.23
C ARG A 56 0.82 -10.58 -13.46
N ARG A 57 0.47 -11.87 -13.44
CA ARG A 57 -0.93 -12.31 -13.63
C ARG A 57 -1.78 -11.96 -12.41
N VAL A 58 -1.26 -12.20 -11.21
CA VAL A 58 -1.96 -11.92 -9.95
C VAL A 58 -2.20 -10.43 -9.80
N GLU A 59 -1.18 -9.60 -10.02
CA GLU A 59 -1.28 -8.14 -9.89
C GLU A 59 -2.19 -7.52 -10.95
N ARG A 60 -2.19 -8.03 -12.19
CA ARG A 60 -3.22 -7.65 -13.18
C ARG A 60 -4.63 -8.00 -12.72
N GLY A 61 -4.81 -9.20 -12.18
CA GLY A 61 -6.10 -9.63 -11.65
C GLY A 61 -6.58 -8.79 -10.46
N ARG A 62 -5.65 -8.15 -9.74
CA ARG A 62 -5.94 -7.21 -8.64
C ARG A 62 -6.13 -5.76 -9.11
N GLY A 63 -5.98 -5.47 -10.40
CA GLY A 63 -6.03 -4.10 -10.93
C GLY A 63 -4.74 -3.29 -10.72
N HIS A 64 -3.68 -3.90 -10.19
CA HIS A 64 -2.39 -3.26 -9.99
C HIS A 64 -1.58 -3.24 -11.30
N HIS A 65 -2.03 -2.42 -12.26
CA HIS A 65 -1.46 -2.39 -13.61
C HIS A 65 0.00 -1.95 -13.64
N ILE A 66 0.38 -0.97 -12.80
CA ILE A 66 1.76 -0.48 -12.67
C ILE A 66 2.69 -1.59 -12.14
N CYS A 67 2.29 -2.27 -11.06
CA CYS A 67 2.99 -3.43 -10.48
C CYS A 67 3.21 -4.54 -11.52
N ALA A 68 2.25 -4.74 -12.42
CA ALA A 68 2.33 -5.77 -13.46
C ALA A 68 3.27 -5.42 -14.63
N MET A 69 3.85 -4.21 -14.68
CA MET A 69 4.77 -3.81 -15.73
C MET A 69 6.21 -4.29 -15.50
N GLY A 70 6.65 -4.40 -14.24
CA GLY A 70 8.00 -4.86 -13.90
C GLY A 70 8.21 -4.99 -12.40
N VAL A 71 9.21 -5.79 -12.00
CA VAL A 71 9.57 -5.99 -10.58
C VAL A 71 9.91 -4.66 -9.90
N GLN A 72 10.64 -3.79 -10.60
CA GLN A 72 11.00 -2.45 -10.14
C GLN A 72 9.82 -1.47 -9.99
N ARG A 73 8.62 -1.87 -10.42
CA ARG A 73 7.38 -1.09 -10.29
C ARG A 73 6.43 -1.68 -9.25
N LEU A 74 6.83 -2.74 -8.55
CA LEU A 74 6.03 -3.32 -7.49
C LEU A 74 5.96 -2.31 -6.33
N SER A 75 4.74 -2.03 -5.87
CA SER A 75 4.55 -1.36 -4.58
C SER A 75 5.14 -2.23 -3.45
N PRO A 76 5.44 -1.66 -2.28
CA PRO A 76 6.01 -2.41 -1.15
C PRO A 76 5.29 -3.73 -0.85
N ASP A 77 3.96 -3.75 -0.75
CA ASP A 77 3.22 -5.01 -0.51
C ASP A 77 3.33 -6.02 -1.65
N CYS A 78 3.34 -5.54 -2.88
CA CYS A 78 3.44 -6.41 -4.05
C CYS A 78 4.84 -7.01 -4.13
N LEU A 79 5.86 -6.25 -3.71
CA LEU A 79 7.24 -6.68 -3.61
C LEU A 79 7.39 -7.73 -2.48
N ASP A 80 6.81 -7.48 -1.30
CA ASP A 80 6.82 -8.44 -0.19
C ASP A 80 6.19 -9.77 -0.61
N ARG A 81 4.99 -9.72 -1.23
CA ARG A 81 4.31 -10.92 -1.76
C ARG A 81 5.13 -11.64 -2.82
N PHE A 82 5.83 -10.88 -3.66
CA PHE A 82 6.72 -11.46 -4.65
C PHE A 82 7.92 -12.17 -4.01
N HIS A 83 8.54 -11.59 -2.98
CA HIS A 83 9.59 -12.26 -2.20
C HIS A 83 9.07 -13.54 -1.52
N ASP A 84 7.88 -13.47 -0.95
CA ASP A 84 7.13 -14.58 -0.37
C ASP A 84 6.91 -15.75 -1.36
N ASP A 85 6.65 -15.43 -2.63
CA ASP A 85 6.50 -16.39 -3.72
C ASP A 85 7.85 -16.96 -4.17
N VAL A 86 8.89 -16.13 -4.23
CA VAL A 86 10.27 -16.56 -4.49
C VAL A 86 10.72 -17.57 -3.45
N GLU A 87 10.59 -17.24 -2.17
CA GLU A 87 11.00 -18.13 -1.09
C GLU A 87 10.25 -19.46 -1.13
N ALA A 88 8.92 -19.43 -1.37
CA ALA A 88 8.11 -20.63 -1.47
C ALA A 88 8.55 -21.57 -2.60
N VAL A 89 8.95 -21.00 -3.75
CA VAL A 89 9.46 -21.77 -4.90
C VAL A 89 10.84 -22.35 -4.61
N LEU A 90 11.71 -21.60 -3.94
CA LEU A 90 13.03 -22.09 -3.55
C LEU A 90 12.92 -23.23 -2.52
N ASP A 91 12.01 -23.12 -1.56
CA ASP A 91 11.77 -24.19 -0.60
C ASP A 91 11.26 -25.46 -1.28
N ASP A 92 10.34 -25.33 -2.25
CA ASP A 92 9.88 -26.47 -3.05
C ASP A 92 11.01 -27.08 -3.91
N LEU A 93 11.87 -26.23 -4.49
CA LEU A 93 13.04 -26.67 -5.25
C LEU A 93 13.99 -27.51 -4.38
N PHE A 94 14.44 -26.96 -3.25
CA PHE A 94 15.42 -27.63 -2.39
C PHE A 94 14.83 -28.81 -1.61
N ALA A 95 13.51 -28.91 -1.49
CA ALA A 95 12.84 -30.08 -0.93
C ALA A 95 12.61 -31.22 -1.93
N HIS A 96 12.54 -30.94 -3.24
CA HIS A 96 12.02 -31.89 -4.23
C HIS A 96 12.87 -32.06 -5.50
N ALA A 97 14.01 -31.38 -5.63
CA ALA A 97 14.97 -31.60 -6.70
C ALA A 97 15.95 -32.74 -6.37
N ASP A 98 15.42 -33.93 -6.09
CA ASP A 98 16.16 -35.15 -5.76
C ASP A 98 16.20 -36.19 -6.89
N VAL A 99 15.61 -35.84 -8.04
CA VAL A 99 15.60 -36.59 -9.29
C VAL A 99 16.28 -35.78 -10.40
N PRO A 100 16.85 -36.42 -11.44
CA PRO A 100 17.45 -35.72 -12.58
C PRO A 100 16.49 -34.73 -13.26
N ILE A 101 16.94 -33.49 -13.47
CA ILE A 101 16.19 -32.40 -14.10
C ILE A 101 17.06 -31.77 -15.20
N ASP A 102 16.79 -32.12 -16.47
CA ASP A 102 17.55 -31.60 -17.62
C ASP A 102 17.28 -30.11 -17.88
N ASN A 103 16.04 -29.66 -17.64
CA ASN A 103 15.59 -28.29 -17.81
C ASN A 103 15.00 -27.76 -16.50
N LEU A 104 15.83 -27.09 -15.71
CA LEU A 104 15.47 -26.58 -14.39
C LEU A 104 14.39 -25.49 -14.48
N GLU A 105 14.51 -24.54 -15.41
CA GLU A 105 13.56 -23.45 -15.59
C GLU A 105 12.16 -23.95 -15.98
N GLY A 106 12.12 -24.99 -16.83
CA GLY A 106 10.87 -25.69 -17.18
C GLY A 106 10.25 -26.42 -15.98
N TRP A 107 11.08 -27.11 -15.20
CA TRP A 107 10.64 -27.79 -13.97
C TRP A 107 10.10 -26.81 -12.94
N LEU A 108 10.78 -25.67 -12.73
CA LEU A 108 10.32 -24.59 -11.87
C LEU A 108 8.96 -24.07 -12.33
N THR A 109 8.81 -23.76 -13.62
CA THR A 109 7.55 -23.25 -14.19
C THR A 109 6.36 -24.19 -13.93
N MET A 110 6.57 -25.51 -14.04
CA MET A 110 5.54 -26.52 -13.78
C MET A 110 5.08 -26.55 -12.31
N ARG A 111 5.98 -26.22 -11.38
CA ARG A 111 5.73 -26.36 -9.93
C ARG A 111 5.38 -25.05 -9.23
N MET A 112 5.74 -23.91 -9.80
CA MET A 112 5.57 -22.57 -9.23
C MET A 112 4.20 -22.36 -8.59
N ARG A 113 3.10 -22.63 -9.31
CA ARG A 113 1.75 -22.40 -8.78
C ARG A 113 1.45 -23.24 -7.54
N ARG A 114 1.91 -24.48 -7.50
CA ARG A 114 1.73 -25.35 -6.33
C ARG A 114 2.60 -24.84 -5.18
N ALA A 115 3.87 -24.56 -5.46
CA ALA A 115 4.84 -24.10 -4.49
C ALA A 115 4.37 -22.81 -3.80
N THR A 116 3.93 -21.80 -4.55
CA THR A 116 3.43 -20.54 -3.98
C THR A 116 2.16 -20.72 -3.16
N VAL A 117 1.21 -21.54 -3.62
CA VAL A 117 -0.01 -21.85 -2.85
C VAL A 117 0.31 -22.59 -1.56
N ASP A 118 1.19 -23.58 -1.60
CA ASP A 118 1.56 -24.35 -0.41
C ASP A 118 2.42 -23.51 0.55
N GLY A 119 3.31 -22.65 0.04
CA GLY A 119 4.05 -21.67 0.83
C GLY A 119 3.14 -20.68 1.54
N TYR A 120 2.19 -20.08 0.82
CA TYR A 120 1.16 -19.22 1.39
C TYR A 120 0.36 -19.93 2.49
N ARG A 121 -0.04 -21.19 2.29
CA ARG A 121 -0.74 -22.00 3.31
C ARG A 121 0.12 -22.27 4.53
N ARG A 122 1.40 -22.61 4.36
CA ARG A 122 2.35 -22.85 5.47
C ARG A 122 2.51 -21.59 6.33
N ARG A 123 2.81 -20.46 5.70
CA ARG A 123 2.96 -19.17 6.40
C ARG A 123 1.72 -18.78 7.21
N ARG A 124 0.52 -19.03 6.66
CA ARG A 124 -0.74 -18.85 7.41
C ARG A 124 -0.86 -19.79 8.61
N GLY A 125 -0.49 -21.05 8.44
CA GLY A 125 -0.50 -22.05 9.51
C GLY A 125 0.46 -21.71 10.65
N GLU A 126 1.66 -21.24 10.32
CA GLU A 126 2.67 -20.76 11.28
C GLU A 126 2.13 -19.59 12.12
N ARG A 127 1.35 -18.70 11.49
CA ARG A 127 0.65 -17.60 12.18
C ARG A 127 -0.60 -18.06 12.96
N GLY A 128 -0.98 -19.33 12.86
CA GLY A 128 -2.17 -19.89 13.50
C GLY A 128 -3.48 -19.54 12.79
N ALA A 129 -3.41 -18.93 11.61
CA ALA A 129 -4.57 -18.57 10.81
C ALA A 129 -5.08 -19.78 9.98
N PRO A 130 -6.36 -19.77 9.55
CA PRO A 130 -6.87 -20.80 8.66
C PRO A 130 -6.06 -20.87 7.36
N GLN A 131 -5.51 -22.05 7.02
CA GLN A 131 -4.72 -22.23 5.79
C GLN A 131 -5.56 -22.07 4.52
N ARG A 132 -6.86 -22.38 4.60
CA ARG A 132 -7.81 -22.24 3.50
C ARG A 132 -9.00 -21.42 4.01
N PRO A 133 -8.92 -20.08 3.99
CA PRO A 133 -10.00 -19.20 4.44
C PRO A 133 -11.29 -19.54 3.70
N ARG A 134 -12.36 -19.80 4.47
CA ARG A 134 -13.71 -20.04 3.96
C ARG A 134 -14.69 -19.46 4.96
N VAL A 135 -15.75 -18.84 4.45
CA VAL A 135 -16.88 -18.41 5.27
C VAL A 135 -17.73 -19.64 5.58
N PRO A 136 -17.86 -20.05 6.87
CA PRO A 136 -18.72 -21.18 7.23
C PRO A 136 -20.20 -20.84 7.01
N ASN A 137 -21.05 -21.85 6.76
CA ASN A 137 -22.49 -21.66 6.54
C ASN A 137 -23.18 -20.87 7.65
N TRP A 138 -22.83 -21.13 8.92
CA TRP A 138 -23.42 -20.41 10.06
C TRP A 138 -23.08 -18.91 10.03
N LEU A 139 -21.89 -18.54 9.56
CA LEU A 139 -21.49 -17.14 9.45
C LEU A 139 -22.19 -16.50 8.26
N ALA A 140 -22.32 -17.24 7.15
CA ALA A 140 -23.08 -16.80 6.00
C ALA A 140 -24.55 -16.52 6.35
N GLU A 141 -25.18 -17.37 7.17
CA GLU A 141 -26.53 -17.16 7.68
C GLU A 141 -26.59 -15.97 8.65
N ALA A 142 -25.63 -15.82 9.55
CA ALA A 142 -25.58 -14.72 10.52
C ALA A 142 -25.45 -13.34 9.86
N VAL A 143 -24.80 -13.24 8.70
CA VAL A 143 -24.71 -12.00 7.90
C VAL A 143 -25.80 -11.89 6.82
N GLY A 144 -26.85 -12.71 6.91
CA GLY A 144 -27.98 -12.67 5.97
C GLY A 144 -27.64 -13.12 4.54
N ARG A 145 -26.48 -13.76 4.34
CA ARG A 145 -25.92 -14.14 3.03
C ARG A 145 -25.74 -12.95 2.08
N ASP A 146 -25.56 -11.75 2.62
CA ASP A 146 -25.25 -10.57 1.84
C ASP A 146 -23.90 -10.76 1.09
N PRO A 147 -23.84 -10.63 -0.23
CA PRO A 147 -22.63 -10.88 -1.01
C PRO A 147 -21.43 -10.02 -0.59
N TRP A 148 -21.67 -8.76 -0.22
CA TRP A 148 -20.63 -7.85 0.24
C TRP A 148 -20.12 -8.26 1.63
N LEU A 149 -21.01 -8.56 2.58
CA LEU A 149 -20.62 -9.01 3.93
C LEU A 149 -19.92 -10.38 3.90
N LEU A 150 -20.28 -11.26 2.96
CA LEU A 150 -19.55 -12.52 2.73
C LEU A 150 -18.13 -12.27 2.21
N ASP A 151 -17.98 -11.37 1.24
CA ASP A 151 -16.67 -10.98 0.72
C ASP A 151 -15.82 -10.28 1.79
N LEU A 152 -16.45 -9.45 2.64
CA LEU A 152 -15.84 -8.78 3.77
C LEU A 152 -15.39 -9.78 4.85
N ALA A 153 -16.23 -10.77 5.18
CA ALA A 153 -15.88 -11.86 6.09
C ALA A 153 -14.69 -12.67 5.58
N MET A 154 -14.66 -12.96 4.27
CA MET A 154 -13.53 -13.63 3.65
C MET A 154 -12.26 -12.76 3.66
N ALA A 155 -12.39 -11.46 3.42
CA ALA A 155 -11.28 -10.52 3.47
C ALA A 155 -10.68 -10.39 4.88
N ILE A 156 -11.52 -10.33 5.92
CA ILE A 156 -11.06 -10.38 7.32
C ILE A 156 -10.29 -11.68 7.58
N LEU A 157 -10.87 -12.83 7.21
CA LEU A 157 -10.20 -14.12 7.38
C LEU A 157 -8.91 -14.23 6.56
N ASP A 158 -8.81 -13.60 5.41
CA ASP A 158 -7.56 -13.52 4.66
C ASP A 158 -6.55 -12.65 5.42
N TRP A 159 -6.95 -11.46 5.84
CA TRP A 159 -6.09 -10.48 6.50
C TRP A 159 -5.48 -10.98 7.80
N VAL A 160 -6.21 -11.71 8.64
CA VAL A 160 -5.65 -12.23 9.91
C VAL A 160 -4.44 -13.16 9.70
N GLY A 161 -4.27 -13.72 8.50
CA GLY A 161 -3.13 -14.59 8.14
C GLY A 161 -1.99 -13.88 7.41
N THR A 162 -2.09 -12.59 7.13
CA THR A 162 -1.02 -11.79 6.49
C THR A 162 -0.05 -11.24 7.53
N GLU A 163 1.20 -11.02 7.12
CA GLU A 163 2.23 -10.45 7.99
C GLU A 163 2.01 -8.98 8.27
N ALA A 164 1.50 -8.25 7.28
CA ALA A 164 1.29 -6.82 7.39
C ALA A 164 0.41 -6.46 8.59
N THR A 165 0.98 -5.64 9.45
CA THR A 165 0.30 -4.74 10.36
C THR A 165 -0.14 -3.49 9.61
N ALA A 166 -1.16 -2.80 10.13
CA ALA A 166 -1.80 -1.67 9.46
C ALA A 166 -0.76 -0.72 8.82
N GLY A 167 -0.91 -0.50 7.52
CA GLY A 167 0.03 0.27 6.72
C GLY A 167 -0.19 0.07 5.22
N SER A 168 -0.34 -1.17 4.75
CA SER A 168 -0.40 -1.34 3.29
C SER A 168 -1.13 -2.61 2.79
N SER A 169 -1.18 -3.74 3.52
CA SER A 169 -1.95 -4.93 3.06
C SER A 169 -3.23 -5.25 3.84
N LEU A 170 -4.16 -4.29 3.81
CA LEU A 170 -5.63 -4.31 4.08
C LEU A 170 -6.15 -4.35 5.54
N TRP A 171 -5.93 -3.25 6.27
CA TRP A 171 -7.03 -2.53 6.95
C TRP A 171 -6.86 -0.99 6.84
N PRO A 172 -6.98 -0.40 5.64
CA PRO A 172 -7.41 0.98 5.51
C PRO A 172 -8.86 1.00 5.05
N LEU A 173 -9.71 1.70 5.79
CA LEU A 173 -11.14 1.78 5.50
C LEU A 173 -11.39 2.33 4.08
N SER A 174 -10.51 3.20 3.58
CA SER A 174 -10.50 3.70 2.19
C SER A 174 -10.45 2.60 1.14
N ALA A 175 -9.54 1.62 1.28
CA ALA A 175 -9.42 0.53 0.31
C ALA A 175 -10.63 -0.41 0.34
N TRP A 176 -11.25 -0.59 1.50
CA TRP A 176 -12.48 -1.39 1.62
C TRP A 176 -13.69 -0.62 1.09
N ALA A 177 -13.75 0.71 1.24
CA ALA A 177 -14.75 1.56 0.60
C ALA A 177 -14.67 1.50 -0.93
N ALA A 178 -13.47 1.61 -1.50
CA ALA A 178 -13.28 1.46 -2.94
C ALA A 178 -13.71 0.07 -3.44
N ARG A 179 -13.35 -1.00 -2.71
CA ARG A 179 -13.77 -2.36 -3.06
C ARG A 179 -15.28 -2.56 -2.93
N ARG A 180 -15.90 -1.97 -1.91
CA ARG A 180 -17.36 -1.97 -1.73
C ARG A 180 -18.03 -1.35 -2.94
N ALA A 181 -17.60 -0.15 -3.34
CA ALA A 181 -18.15 0.56 -4.48
C ALA A 181 -18.11 -0.25 -5.77
N VAL A 182 -16.99 -0.96 -6.05
CA VAL A 182 -16.90 -1.88 -7.21
C VAL A 182 -17.88 -3.05 -7.09
N ARG A 183 -18.12 -3.55 -5.88
CA ARG A 183 -18.95 -4.74 -5.64
C ARG A 183 -20.44 -4.45 -5.62
N THR A 184 -20.84 -3.33 -5.02
CA THR A 184 -22.24 -2.93 -4.84
C THR A 184 -22.71 -1.92 -5.89
N GLY A 185 -21.80 -1.27 -6.61
CA GLY A 185 -22.09 -0.16 -7.51
C GLY A 185 -22.36 1.17 -6.81
N ASP A 186 -22.27 1.21 -5.47
CA ASP A 186 -22.59 2.37 -4.65
C ASP A 186 -21.33 3.10 -4.20
N HIS A 187 -21.08 4.24 -4.84
CA HIS A 187 -19.93 5.12 -4.59
C HIS A 187 -20.19 6.20 -3.53
N SER A 188 -21.43 6.30 -3.01
CA SER A 188 -21.80 7.34 -2.04
C SER A 188 -21.33 7.03 -0.61
N VAL A 189 -20.93 5.77 -0.39
CA VAL A 189 -20.62 5.23 0.93
C VAL A 189 -19.14 5.42 1.27
N GLY A 190 -18.89 6.14 2.36
CA GLY A 190 -17.57 6.42 2.89
C GLY A 190 -17.07 5.39 3.92
N GLU A 191 -15.91 5.68 4.48
CA GLU A 191 -15.18 4.81 5.42
C GLU A 191 -15.94 4.46 6.70
N SER A 192 -16.78 5.37 7.21
CA SER A 192 -17.55 5.19 8.44
C SER A 192 -18.59 4.07 8.34
N GLN A 193 -19.24 3.96 7.19
CA GLN A 193 -20.19 2.88 6.92
C GLN A 193 -19.45 1.54 6.78
N VAL A 194 -18.31 1.53 6.10
CA VAL A 194 -17.48 0.33 5.99
C VAL A 194 -17.04 -0.10 7.39
N ALA A 195 -16.57 0.80 8.24
CA ALA A 195 -16.25 0.48 9.64
C ALA A 195 -17.42 -0.16 10.38
N THR A 196 -18.64 0.33 10.16
CA THR A 196 -19.86 -0.24 10.73
C THR A 196 -20.14 -1.66 10.20
N GLU A 197 -19.99 -1.88 8.90
CA GLU A 197 -20.15 -3.19 8.26
C GLU A 197 -19.09 -4.20 8.76
N ILE A 198 -17.87 -3.73 9.01
CA ILE A 198 -16.82 -4.55 9.61
C ILE A 198 -17.20 -4.98 11.01
N GLU A 199 -17.63 -4.05 11.86
CA GLU A 199 -18.07 -4.40 13.23
C GLU A 199 -19.28 -5.32 13.20
N ALA A 200 -20.20 -5.18 12.24
CA ALA A 200 -21.30 -6.11 12.06
C ALA A 200 -20.81 -7.54 11.73
N VAL A 201 -19.85 -7.67 10.82
CA VAL A 201 -19.23 -8.98 10.49
C VAL A 201 -18.46 -9.55 11.69
N LEU A 202 -17.66 -8.74 12.38
CA LEU A 202 -16.94 -9.17 13.57
C LEU A 202 -17.90 -9.59 14.69
N ALA A 203 -18.99 -8.85 14.90
CA ALA A 203 -20.04 -9.20 15.85
C ALA A 203 -20.68 -10.55 15.49
N ALA A 204 -20.98 -10.79 14.21
CA ALA A 204 -21.48 -12.08 13.73
C ALA A 204 -20.45 -13.21 13.99
N MET A 205 -19.16 -12.98 13.71
CA MET A 205 -18.11 -13.95 14.01
C MET A 205 -17.99 -14.25 15.51
N ARG A 206 -18.12 -13.24 16.38
CA ARG A 206 -18.07 -13.37 17.85
C ARG A 206 -19.22 -14.20 18.43
N GLN A 207 -20.34 -14.39 17.70
CA GLN A 207 -21.43 -15.29 18.12
C GLN A 207 -20.94 -16.72 18.39
N ARG A 208 -19.89 -17.17 17.69
CA ARG A 208 -19.19 -18.42 17.98
C ARG A 208 -17.81 -18.17 18.57
N ARG A 209 -17.78 -17.80 19.85
CA ARG A 209 -16.57 -17.40 20.59
C ARG A 209 -15.36 -18.32 20.39
N THR A 210 -15.52 -19.64 20.56
CA THR A 210 -14.41 -20.60 20.40
C THR A 210 -13.85 -20.63 18.98
N TRP A 211 -14.70 -20.43 17.97
CA TRP A 211 -14.26 -20.30 16.58
C TRP A 211 -13.57 -18.95 16.35
N TYR A 212 -14.15 -17.85 16.84
CA TYR A 212 -13.57 -16.51 16.72
C TYR A 212 -12.17 -16.46 17.34
N GLU A 213 -12.02 -16.94 18.57
CA GLU A 213 -10.75 -16.98 19.29
C GLU A 213 -9.68 -17.72 18.50
N ARG A 214 -10.04 -18.87 17.91
CA ARG A 214 -9.09 -19.70 17.16
C ARG A 214 -8.71 -19.13 15.80
N ASN A 215 -9.68 -18.57 15.07
CA ASN A 215 -9.50 -18.26 13.65
C ASN A 215 -9.27 -16.77 13.37
N VAL A 216 -9.57 -15.88 14.33
CA VAL A 216 -9.47 -14.42 14.18
C VAL A 216 -8.59 -13.84 15.28
N ASP A 217 -8.99 -13.98 16.54
CA ASP A 217 -8.34 -13.32 17.67
C ASP A 217 -6.89 -13.77 17.90
N ARG A 218 -6.66 -15.09 18.01
CA ARG A 218 -5.31 -15.63 18.23
C ARG A 218 -4.35 -15.34 17.07
N PRO A 219 -4.75 -15.48 15.78
CA PRO A 219 -3.92 -15.02 14.67
C PRO A 219 -3.58 -13.53 14.73
N LEU A 220 -4.56 -12.68 15.07
CA LEU A 220 -4.33 -11.24 15.22
C LEU A 220 -3.33 -10.93 16.34
N GLY A 221 -3.48 -11.58 17.50
CA GLY A 221 -2.53 -11.43 18.60
C GLY A 221 -1.11 -11.91 18.29
N ARG A 222 -0.90 -12.63 17.18
CA ARG A 222 0.42 -13.06 16.69
C ARG A 222 1.01 -12.15 15.62
N LYS A 223 0.25 -11.17 15.12
CA LYS A 223 0.81 -10.17 14.20
C LYS A 223 1.86 -9.35 14.94
N ARG A 224 3.05 -9.26 14.34
CA ARG A 224 4.14 -8.44 14.88
C ARG A 224 4.00 -7.04 14.32
N ALA A 225 4.04 -6.03 15.18
CA ALA A 225 4.21 -4.65 14.75
C ALA A 225 5.42 -4.57 13.79
N PRO A 226 5.36 -3.73 12.74
CA PRO A 226 6.47 -3.62 11.81
C PRO A 226 7.63 -3.05 12.60
N VAL A 227 8.69 -3.84 12.78
CA VAL A 227 9.89 -3.40 13.50
C VAL A 227 10.73 -2.65 12.48
N HIS A 228 10.76 -1.33 12.58
CA HIS A 228 11.60 -0.51 11.71
C HIS A 228 13.08 -0.77 12.02
N PHE A 229 13.88 -1.04 10.99
CA PHE A 229 15.34 -1.08 11.10
C PHE A 229 15.88 0.30 10.68
N PRO A 230 16.46 1.10 11.59
CA PRO A 230 17.01 2.40 11.24
C PRO A 230 18.08 2.24 10.16
N ARG A 231 17.91 2.98 9.05
CA ARG A 231 18.87 3.00 7.96
C ARG A 231 20.10 3.77 8.44
N ARG A 232 21.27 3.16 8.33
CA ARG A 232 22.54 3.81 8.68
C ARG A 232 22.91 4.76 7.54
N GLU A 233 23.04 6.05 7.85
CA GLU A 233 23.53 7.02 6.89
C GLU A 233 25.05 6.91 6.70
N SER A 234 25.55 7.49 5.60
CA SER A 234 26.99 7.58 5.30
C SER A 234 27.78 8.37 6.36
N SER A 235 27.11 9.18 7.18
CA SER A 235 27.65 9.90 8.34
C SER A 235 27.88 9.01 9.56
N GLY A 236 27.35 7.79 9.57
CA GLY A 236 27.46 6.85 10.69
C GLY A 236 26.38 7.00 11.77
N GLU A 237 25.49 7.99 11.65
CA GLU A 237 24.32 8.17 12.51
C GLU A 237 23.13 7.31 12.06
N TYR A 238 22.26 6.97 13.01
CA TYR A 238 21.00 6.28 12.75
C TYR A 238 19.96 7.33 12.36
N ALA A 239 19.54 7.34 11.09
CA ALA A 239 18.44 8.19 10.68
C ALA A 239 17.13 7.63 11.27
N GLU A 240 16.37 8.49 11.94
CA GLU A 240 14.96 8.21 12.19
C GLU A 240 14.22 8.13 10.84
N PRO A 241 13.24 7.22 10.70
CA PRO A 241 12.45 7.14 9.48
C PRO A 241 11.75 8.47 9.21
N GLU A 242 11.72 8.84 7.94
CA GLU A 242 10.82 9.88 7.46
C GLU A 242 9.38 9.43 7.78
N PRO A 243 8.59 10.21 8.54
CA PRO A 243 7.24 9.81 8.93
C PRO A 243 6.42 9.41 7.71
N LEU A 244 5.72 8.27 7.80
CA LEU A 244 4.77 7.83 6.78
C LEU A 244 3.75 8.94 6.50
N ALA A 245 3.89 9.61 5.37
CA ALA A 245 2.91 10.57 4.90
C ALA A 245 1.68 9.78 4.42
N LEU A 246 0.62 9.76 5.23
CA LEU A 246 -0.66 9.08 4.92
C LEU A 246 -1.34 9.62 3.65
N VAL A 247 -0.91 10.79 3.20
CA VAL A 247 -1.36 11.57 2.05
C VAL A 247 -0.10 12.29 1.54
N GLU A 248 0.12 12.37 0.23
CA GLU A 248 1.31 13.07 -0.27
C GLU A 248 1.30 14.53 0.20
N ARG A 249 2.47 15.12 0.47
CA ARG A 249 2.55 16.44 1.11
C ARG A 249 1.77 17.52 0.33
N HIS A 250 1.86 17.47 -1.00
CA HIS A 250 1.13 18.38 -1.90
C HIS A 250 -0.39 18.20 -1.80
N GLU A 251 -0.90 16.99 -1.58
CA GLU A 251 -2.33 16.72 -1.44
C GLU A 251 -2.91 17.29 -0.12
N LYS A 252 -2.10 17.35 0.96
CA LYS A 252 -2.47 18.02 2.22
C LYS A 252 -2.50 19.53 2.05
N ASP A 253 -1.50 20.09 1.41
CA ASP A 253 -1.41 21.52 1.12
C ASP A 253 -2.57 21.94 0.20
N ASP A 254 -2.90 21.14 -0.82
CA ASP A 254 -4.04 21.38 -1.72
C ASP A 254 -5.38 21.34 -0.98
N THR A 255 -5.58 20.36 -0.09
CA THR A 255 -6.82 20.25 0.70
C THR A 255 -6.99 21.45 1.64
N LEU A 256 -5.93 21.83 2.34
CA LEU A 256 -5.93 23.01 3.21
C LEU A 256 -6.19 24.30 2.41
N MET A 257 -5.56 24.45 1.24
CA MET A 257 -5.78 25.60 0.36
C MET A 257 -7.23 25.68 -0.13
N LEU A 258 -7.86 24.54 -0.45
CA LEU A 258 -9.27 24.47 -0.82
C LEU A 258 -10.20 24.82 0.35
N GLU A 259 -9.89 24.36 1.57
CA GLU A 259 -10.67 24.68 2.77
C GLU A 259 -10.57 26.18 3.14
N LEU A 260 -9.37 26.76 3.08
CA LEU A 260 -9.14 28.19 3.29
C LEU A 260 -9.84 29.02 2.21
N ALA A 261 -9.77 28.60 0.94
CA ALA A 261 -10.51 29.25 -0.14
C ALA A 261 -12.03 29.20 0.07
N ALA A 262 -12.57 28.06 0.52
CA ALA A 262 -13.99 27.94 0.83
C ALA A 262 -14.42 28.84 1.99
N GLN A 263 -13.60 28.95 3.05
CA GLN A 263 -13.84 29.85 4.18
C GLN A 263 -13.76 31.32 3.76
N ALA A 264 -12.77 31.70 2.95
CA ALA A 264 -12.65 33.04 2.39
C ALA A 264 -13.89 33.41 1.57
N ILE A 265 -14.34 32.54 0.66
CA ILE A 265 -15.53 32.78 -0.16
C ILE A 265 -16.79 32.93 0.72
N ALA A 266 -16.96 32.09 1.74
CA ALA A 266 -18.11 32.17 2.64
C ALA A 266 -18.12 33.46 3.47
N LEU A 267 -16.95 33.90 3.93
CA LEU A 267 -16.79 35.15 4.68
C LEU A 267 -17.04 36.37 3.78
N MET A 268 -16.51 36.36 2.55
CA MET A 268 -16.73 37.41 1.57
C MET A 268 -18.22 37.57 1.21
N LYS A 269 -18.93 36.46 0.97
CA LYS A 269 -20.38 36.47 0.71
C LYS A 269 -21.16 37.08 1.86
N ARG A 270 -20.87 36.66 3.10
CA ARG A 270 -21.56 37.16 4.29
C ARG A 270 -21.37 38.67 4.51
N ARG A 271 -20.14 39.17 4.38
CA ARG A 271 -19.83 40.60 4.58
C ARG A 271 -20.34 41.46 3.41
N ARG A 272 -20.35 40.93 2.18
CA ARG A 272 -20.99 41.57 1.02
C ARG A 272 -22.48 41.76 1.23
N ASP A 273 -23.17 40.71 1.69
CA ASP A 273 -24.62 40.76 1.93
C ASP A 273 -24.99 41.73 3.08
N ALA A 274 -24.02 42.09 3.93
CA ALA A 274 -24.15 43.14 4.95
C ALA A 274 -23.88 44.57 4.43
N GLY A 275 -23.57 44.74 3.13
CA GLY A 275 -23.41 46.04 2.47
C GLY A 275 -22.01 46.66 2.55
N GLU A 276 -20.99 45.85 2.87
CA GLU A 276 -19.60 46.33 2.93
C GLU A 276 -18.98 46.53 1.53
N ASP A 277 -18.03 47.47 1.42
CA ASP A 277 -17.31 47.73 0.18
C ASP A 277 -16.48 46.50 -0.23
N VAL A 278 -16.73 46.02 -1.44
CA VAL A 278 -16.18 44.74 -1.93
C VAL A 278 -14.65 44.79 -2.06
N ARG A 279 -14.06 45.94 -2.39
CA ARG A 279 -12.59 46.05 -2.53
C ARG A 279 -11.89 45.97 -1.18
N VAL A 280 -12.41 46.70 -0.18
CA VAL A 280 -11.87 46.65 1.19
C VAL A 280 -12.02 45.24 1.79
N LEU A 281 -13.17 44.63 1.55
CA LEU A 281 -13.51 43.29 2.03
C LEU A 281 -12.60 42.20 1.47
N VAL A 282 -12.30 42.21 0.17
CA VAL A 282 -11.46 41.17 -0.46
C VAL A 282 -10.05 41.20 0.13
N THR A 283 -9.47 42.39 0.28
CA THR A 283 -8.13 42.56 0.86
C THR A 283 -8.07 42.13 2.33
N GLU A 284 -9.05 42.53 3.14
CA GLU A 284 -9.11 42.13 4.56
C GLU A 284 -9.27 40.63 4.73
N VAL A 285 -10.15 40.00 3.94
CA VAL A 285 -10.41 38.55 4.05
C VAL A 285 -9.21 37.74 3.57
N LEU A 286 -8.56 38.13 2.48
CA LEU A 286 -7.36 37.43 2.00
C LEU A 286 -6.21 37.56 3.02
N GLY A 287 -5.97 38.76 3.56
CA GLY A 287 -4.96 38.96 4.60
C GLY A 287 -5.26 38.20 5.90
N THR A 288 -6.53 38.09 6.29
CA THR A 288 -6.93 37.39 7.52
C THR A 288 -6.87 35.87 7.37
N VAL A 289 -7.34 35.33 6.23
CA VAL A 289 -7.43 33.88 6.00
C VAL A 289 -6.08 33.27 5.61
N PHE A 290 -5.28 33.99 4.82
CA PHE A 290 -4.01 33.48 4.30
C PHE A 290 -2.77 34.07 5.00
N GLY A 291 -2.87 35.25 5.62
CA GLY A 291 -1.76 35.86 6.37
C GLY A 291 -1.60 35.35 7.81
N ALA A 292 -2.63 34.74 8.39
CA ALA A 292 -2.61 34.19 9.75
C ALA A 292 -2.51 32.65 9.79
N LEU A 293 -1.70 32.05 8.92
CA LEU A 293 -1.47 30.60 8.93
C LEU A 293 -0.90 30.17 10.30
N PRO A 294 -1.57 29.28 11.06
CA PRO A 294 -1.09 28.85 12.36
C PRO A 294 0.24 28.08 12.24
N ALA A 295 1.21 28.41 13.11
CA ALA A 295 2.49 27.71 13.24
C ALA A 295 2.36 26.19 13.52
N ALA A 296 1.15 25.71 13.85
CA ALA A 296 0.84 24.30 14.05
C ALA A 296 0.96 23.45 12.76
N HIS A 297 0.99 24.05 11.56
CA HIS A 297 1.16 23.33 10.29
C HIS A 297 2.62 23.23 9.81
N GLY A 298 3.57 23.68 10.64
CA GLY A 298 5.00 23.68 10.34
C GLY A 298 5.87 22.85 11.28
N LEU A 299 5.29 22.05 12.20
CA LEU A 299 6.08 21.27 13.17
C LEU A 299 6.94 20.18 12.52
N ASP A 300 6.61 19.78 11.29
CA ASP A 300 7.38 18.85 10.46
C ASP A 300 8.35 19.57 9.49
N ARG A 301 8.45 20.91 9.56
CA ARG A 301 9.27 21.74 8.66
C ARG A 301 10.56 22.21 9.36
N ILE A 302 11.66 22.21 8.62
CA ILE A 302 12.89 22.90 9.04
C ILE A 302 12.66 24.41 8.84
N PRO A 303 12.90 25.26 9.86
CA PRO A 303 12.77 26.71 9.69
C PRO A 303 13.67 27.20 8.54
N GLY A 304 13.06 27.78 7.50
CA GLY A 304 13.76 28.47 6.40
C GLY A 304 13.95 27.71 5.08
N ASP A 305 13.43 26.49 4.94
CA ASP A 305 13.66 25.64 3.74
C ASP A 305 12.47 25.57 2.76
N ASP A 306 11.45 26.43 2.94
CA ASP A 306 10.23 26.43 2.12
C ASP A 306 10.31 27.51 1.01
N PRO A 307 10.04 27.19 -0.28
CA PRO A 307 10.02 28.18 -1.36
C PRO A 307 8.81 29.13 -1.35
N ILE A 308 7.83 28.93 -0.44
CA ILE A 308 6.68 29.82 -0.22
C ILE A 308 6.35 29.85 1.29
N GLY A 309 7.10 30.62 2.07
CA GLY A 309 6.80 30.86 3.49
C GLY A 309 5.63 31.85 3.68
N ALA A 310 5.11 31.96 4.91
CA ALA A 310 4.15 33.01 5.30
C ALA A 310 4.66 34.43 4.95
N GLU A 311 5.98 34.64 5.04
CA GLU A 311 6.67 35.87 4.63
C GLU A 311 6.50 36.19 3.13
N GLN A 312 6.28 35.19 2.29
CA GLN A 312 6.09 35.36 0.85
C GLN A 312 4.62 35.62 0.48
N VAL A 313 3.68 35.12 1.28
CA VAL A 313 2.25 35.50 1.19
C VAL A 313 2.08 36.94 1.66
N ASP A 314 2.72 37.35 2.75
CA ASP A 314 2.77 38.74 3.19
C ASP A 314 3.46 39.64 2.15
N ALA A 315 4.52 39.16 1.48
CA ALA A 315 5.15 39.89 0.38
C ALA A 315 4.30 39.96 -0.91
N LEU A 316 3.48 38.92 -1.19
CA LEU A 316 2.56 38.88 -2.32
C LEU A 316 1.30 39.74 -2.09
N VAL A 317 0.80 39.78 -0.86
CA VAL A 317 -0.28 40.67 -0.43
C VAL A 317 0.22 42.11 -0.26
N GLY A 318 1.50 42.29 0.06
CA GLY A 318 2.17 43.60 0.15
C GLY A 318 2.58 44.21 -1.20
N ASP A 319 2.42 43.51 -2.33
CA ASP A 319 2.62 44.03 -3.68
C ASP A 319 1.29 44.62 -4.21
N PRO A 320 1.11 45.96 -4.20
CA PRO A 320 -0.18 46.59 -4.48
C PRO A 320 -0.68 46.33 -5.90
N ASP A 321 0.20 46.24 -6.89
CA ASP A 321 -0.20 46.02 -8.29
C ASP A 321 -0.71 44.59 -8.52
N ARG A 322 -0.12 43.60 -7.84
CA ARG A 322 -0.58 42.21 -7.91
C ARG A 322 -1.85 41.98 -7.11
N LEU A 323 -1.95 42.59 -5.93
CA LEU A 323 -3.15 42.51 -5.12
C LEU A 323 -4.34 43.15 -5.85
N ASP A 324 -4.17 44.29 -6.50
CA ASP A 324 -5.20 44.93 -7.32
C ASP A 324 -5.66 44.02 -8.47
N HIS A 325 -4.74 43.32 -9.13
CA HIS A 325 -5.10 42.36 -10.18
C HIS A 325 -5.92 41.16 -9.66
N VAL A 326 -5.58 40.64 -8.49
CA VAL A 326 -6.33 39.56 -7.83
C VAL A 326 -7.71 40.05 -7.38
N VAL A 327 -7.79 41.25 -6.80
CA VAL A 327 -9.04 41.89 -6.37
C VAL A 327 -9.97 42.10 -7.55
N GLU A 328 -9.48 42.64 -8.67
CA GLU A 328 -10.28 42.82 -9.89
C GLU A 328 -10.79 41.48 -10.44
N THR A 329 -9.95 40.44 -10.45
CA THR A 329 -10.34 39.10 -10.90
C THR A 329 -11.42 38.49 -10.00
N VAL A 330 -11.29 38.62 -8.69
CA VAL A 330 -12.29 38.13 -7.72
C VAL A 330 -13.61 38.90 -7.85
N ILE A 331 -13.55 40.22 -8.04
CA ILE A 331 -14.74 41.05 -8.29
C ILE A 331 -15.42 40.63 -9.60
N GLU A 332 -14.66 40.37 -10.67
CA GLU A 332 -15.21 39.87 -11.93
C GLU A 332 -15.90 38.52 -11.76
N LEU A 333 -15.32 37.60 -10.99
CA LEU A 333 -15.88 36.27 -10.71
C LEU A 333 -17.13 36.32 -9.83
N LEU A 334 -17.15 37.18 -8.81
CA LEU A 334 -18.32 37.40 -7.95
C LEU A 334 -19.47 38.04 -8.75
N ASN A 335 -19.16 39.00 -9.63
CA ASN A 335 -20.15 39.63 -10.51
C ASN A 335 -20.67 38.67 -11.61
N ARG A 336 -19.85 37.72 -12.06
CA ARG A 336 -20.28 36.64 -12.97
C ARG A 336 -21.22 35.64 -12.30
N ALA A 337 -21.00 35.33 -11.02
CA ALA A 337 -21.85 34.41 -10.26
C ALA A 337 -23.27 34.94 -10.01
N ASP A 338 -23.47 36.27 -10.07
CA ASP A 338 -24.78 36.94 -9.90
C ASP A 338 -25.55 37.14 -11.23
N ARG A 339 -25.00 36.74 -12.39
CA ARG A 339 -25.80 36.69 -13.63
C ARG A 339 -26.70 35.46 -13.61
N PRO A 340 -28.04 35.60 -13.69
CA PRO A 340 -28.88 34.44 -13.99
C PRO A 340 -28.42 33.86 -15.32
N SER A 341 -28.24 32.54 -15.35
CA SER A 341 -27.93 31.81 -16.58
C SER A 341 -29.06 32.04 -17.58
N ASP A 342 -28.86 32.95 -18.54
CA ASP A 342 -29.66 32.96 -19.76
C ASP A 342 -29.14 31.82 -20.65
N LEU A 343 -29.98 30.78 -20.71
CA LEU A 343 -30.00 29.57 -21.56
C LEU A 343 -29.15 28.36 -21.12
#